data_AF-A0A1G2HXK9-F1
#
_entry.id   AF-A0A1G2HXK9-F1
#
_cell.length_a   1.000
_cell.length_b   1.000
_cell.length_c   1.000
_cell.angle_alpha   90.00
_cell.angle_beta   90.00
_cell.angle_gamma   90.00
#
_symmetry.space_group_name_H-M   'P 1'
#
loop_
_entity.id
_entity.type
_entity.pdbx_description
1 polymer ?
#
loop_
_entity_poly.entity_id
_entity_poly.type
_entity_poly.pdbx_seq_one_letter_code
_entity_poly.pdbx_strand_id
1 'polypeptide(L)'
;MNKKLVLFSVLATLLVLPVIGLAGFNPGDPPASDADLSVIQLIDVIISFIWPIVVIVVIILFTVSAFIFLTAQGNPEEVARARQAFIWGVAGTVVIFIAWSIPFIIRNTLGV
;
A
#
# COMPACT_ATOMS: atom_id res chain seq x y z
N MET A 1 -17.98 34.01 -5.26
CA MET A 1 -16.94 33.00 -5.56
C MET A 1 -17.05 32.64 -7.04
N ASN A 2 -16.04 32.97 -7.84
CA ASN A 2 -16.13 32.80 -9.29
C ASN A 2 -16.01 31.31 -9.60
N LYS A 3 -17.09 30.68 -10.08
CA LYS A 3 -17.15 29.22 -10.32
C LYS A 3 -16.00 28.70 -11.19
N LYS A 4 -15.49 29.53 -12.10
CA LYS A 4 -14.31 29.23 -12.94
C LYS A 4 -13.01 29.09 -12.14
N LEU A 5 -12.83 29.88 -11.07
CA LEU A 5 -11.63 29.81 -10.22
C LEU A 5 -11.64 28.54 -9.35
N VAL A 6 -12.82 28.16 -8.84
CA VAL A 6 -12.98 26.91 -8.08
C VAL A 6 -12.75 25.69 -8.99
N LEU A 7 -13.29 25.73 -10.21
CA LEU A 7 -13.08 24.67 -11.19
C LEU A 7 -11.59 24.49 -11.51
N PHE A 8 -10.85 25.60 -11.67
CA PHE A 8 -9.43 25.59 -12.00
C PHE A 8 -8.57 25.03 -10.86
N SER A 9 -8.88 25.34 -9.60
CA SER A 9 -8.12 24.80 -8.45
C SER A 9 -8.34 23.30 -8.26
N VAL A 10 -9.56 22.81 -8.51
CA VAL A 10 -9.87 21.37 -8.45
C VAL A 10 -9.15 20.62 -9.57
N LEU A 11 -9.12 21.17 -10.79
CA LEU A 11 -8.43 20.58 -11.93
C LEU A 11 -6.90 20.55 -11.72
N ALA A 12 -6.33 21.61 -11.15
CA ALA A 12 -4.92 21.66 -10.78
C ALA A 12 -4.58 20.60 -9.72
N THR A 13 -5.44 20.42 -8.72
CA THR A 13 -5.23 19.40 -7.66
C THR A 13 -5.31 17.99 -8.24
N LEU A 14 -6.26 17.72 -9.14
CA LEU A 14 -6.44 16.43 -9.79
C LEU A 14 -5.21 16.04 -10.65
N LEU A 15 -4.58 17.01 -11.31
CA LEU A 15 -3.39 16.81 -12.14
C LEU A 15 -2.11 16.58 -11.33
N VAL A 16 -2.07 16.99 -10.05
CA VAL A 16 -0.89 16.81 -9.18
C VAL A 16 -0.88 15.43 -8.50
N LEU A 17 -2.04 14.78 -8.31
CA LEU A 17 -2.15 13.41 -7.79
C LEU A 17 -1.26 12.37 -8.50
N PRO A 18 -1.20 12.30 -9.85
CA PRO A 18 -0.33 11.34 -10.52
C PRO A 18 1.16 11.65 -10.33
N VAL A 19 1.55 12.93 -10.16
CA VAL A 19 2.95 13.32 -9.95
C VAL A 19 3.46 12.86 -8.59
N ILE A 20 2.62 12.93 -7.55
CA ILE A 20 2.94 12.42 -6.21
C ILE A 20 3.03 10.88 -6.22
N GLY A 21 2.16 10.21 -6.99
CA GLY A 21 2.18 8.76 -7.16
C GLY A 21 3.45 8.23 -7.83
N LEU A 22 4.08 9.04 -8.70
CA LEU A 22 5.33 8.68 -9.38
C LEU A 22 6.58 9.05 -8.57
N ALA A 23 6.53 10.08 -7.72
CA ALA A 23 7.66 10.50 -6.89
C ALA A 23 7.99 9.50 -5.76
N GLY A 24 7.05 8.64 -5.37
CA GLY A 24 7.28 7.54 -4.41
C GLY A 24 7.88 6.28 -5.03
N PHE A 25 8.01 6.21 -6.36
CA PHE A 25 8.62 5.08 -7.05
C PHE A 25 10.13 5.31 -7.16
N ASN A 26 10.86 4.98 -6.10
CA ASN A 26 12.31 4.75 -6.19
C ASN A 26 12.50 3.25 -6.42
N PRO A 27 12.72 2.78 -7.67
CA PRO A 27 13.24 1.44 -7.86
C PRO A 27 14.62 1.48 -7.19
N GLY A 28 14.75 0.89 -6.01
CA GLY A 28 15.98 0.95 -5.22
C GLY A 28 17.20 0.69 -6.09
N ASP A 29 18.33 1.32 -5.73
CA ASP A 29 19.55 1.30 -6.53
C ASP A 29 19.81 -0.10 -7.12
N PRO A 30 20.12 -0.19 -8.43
CA PRO A 30 20.43 -1.48 -9.03
C PRO A 30 21.51 -2.16 -8.17
N PRO A 31 21.36 -3.45 -7.84
CA PRO A 31 22.31 -4.14 -6.98
C PRO A 31 23.70 -3.92 -7.57
N ALA A 32 24.60 -3.38 -6.76
CA ALA A 32 26.00 -3.20 -7.13
C ALA A 32 26.48 -4.51 -7.75
N SER A 33 27.11 -4.38 -8.93
CA SER A 33 27.59 -5.47 -9.76
C SER A 33 28.81 -6.17 -9.16
N ASP A 34 28.73 -6.52 -7.88
CA ASP A 34 29.65 -7.43 -7.25
C ASP A 34 29.03 -8.82 -7.46
N ALA A 35 29.77 -9.69 -8.14
CA ALA A 35 29.35 -11.02 -8.55
C ALA A 35 29.18 -12.01 -7.38
N ASP A 36 28.76 -11.52 -6.23
CA ASP A 36 28.32 -12.28 -5.06
C ASP A 36 26.83 -12.00 -4.86
N LEU A 37 25.98 -12.82 -5.48
CA LEU A 37 24.54 -12.83 -5.23
C LEU A 37 24.30 -13.18 -3.75
N SER A 38 24.43 -12.21 -2.86
CA SER A 38 24.11 -12.40 -1.46
C SER A 38 22.61 -12.66 -1.36
N VAL A 39 22.23 -13.62 -0.52
CA VAL A 39 20.82 -13.94 -0.23
C VAL A 39 20.04 -12.67 0.16
N ILE A 40 20.72 -11.68 0.74
CA ILE A 40 20.18 -10.38 1.14
C ILE A 40 19.73 -9.55 -0.07
N GLN A 41 20.53 -9.45 -1.13
CA GLN A 41 20.17 -8.67 -2.32
C GLN A 41 18.95 -9.25 -3.05
N LEU A 42 18.86 -10.59 -3.12
CA LEU A 42 17.68 -11.25 -3.70
C LEU A 42 16.41 -10.95 -2.90
N ILE A 43 16.51 -10.99 -1.57
CA ILE A 43 15.41 -10.64 -0.66
C ILE A 43 14.99 -9.19 -0.85
N ASP A 44 15.94 -8.25 -0.96
CA ASP A 44 15.64 -6.82 -1.11
C ASP A 44 14.93 -6.51 -2.44
N VAL A 45 15.34 -7.15 -3.54
CA VAL A 45 14.66 -7.01 -4.85
C VAL A 45 13.22 -7.54 -4.77
N ILE A 46 13.01 -8.70 -4.15
CA ILE A 46 11.68 -9.30 -4.00
C ILE A 46 10.78 -8.40 -3.15
N ILE A 47 11.29 -7.89 -2.02
CA ILE A 47 10.51 -7.01 -1.14
C ILE A 47 10.18 -5.70 -1.84
N SER A 48 11.14 -5.08 -2.51
CA SER A 48 10.95 -3.82 -3.25
C SER A 48 9.86 -3.96 -4.33
N PHE A 49 9.77 -5.13 -4.97
CA PHE A 49 8.72 -5.42 -5.95
C PHE A 49 7.34 -5.69 -5.32
N ILE A 50 7.28 -6.46 -4.23
CA ILE A 50 6.02 -6.86 -3.59
C ILE A 50 5.40 -5.71 -2.79
N TRP A 51 6.22 -4.87 -2.15
CA TRP A 51 5.75 -3.80 -1.27
C TRP A 51 4.71 -2.84 -1.89
N PRO A 52 4.94 -2.25 -3.09
CA PRO A 52 3.95 -1.35 -3.69
C PRO A 52 2.63 -2.08 -4.01
N ILE A 53 2.69 -3.35 -4.41
CA ILE A 53 1.49 -4.16 -4.70
C ILE A 53 0.66 -4.34 -3.42
N VAL A 54 1.33 -4.69 -2.31
CA VAL A 54 0.69 -4.87 -1.01
C VAL A 54 -0.01 -3.58 -0.56
N VAL A 55 0.66 -2.43 -0.68
CA VAL A 55 0.08 -1.14 -0.31
C VAL A 55 -1.18 -0.82 -1.13
N ILE A 56 -1.13 -1.04 -2.45
CA ILE A 56 -2.29 -0.82 -3.34
C ILE A 56 -3.47 -1.72 -2.93
N VAL A 57 -3.20 -3.01 -2.67
CA VAL A 57 -4.24 -3.97 -2.27
C VAL A 57 -4.88 -3.56 -0.95
N VAL A 58 -4.09 -3.14 0.03
CA VAL A 58 -4.60 -2.65 1.32
C VAL A 58 -5.55 -1.47 1.11
N ILE A 59 -5.13 -0.46 0.32
CA ILE A 59 -5.97 0.72 0.04
C ILE A 59 -7.30 0.31 -0.60
N ILE A 60 -7.28 -0.61 -1.56
CA ILE A 60 -8.49 -1.10 -2.23
C ILE A 60 -9.42 -1.80 -1.24
N LEU A 61 -8.90 -2.72 -0.40
CA LEU A 61 -9.71 -3.47 0.57
C LEU A 61 -10.40 -2.54 1.58
N PHE A 62 -9.69 -1.53 2.09
CA PHE A 62 -10.27 -0.54 3.00
C PHE A 62 -11.31 0.33 2.30
N THR A 63 -11.03 0.74 1.06
CA THR A 63 -11.96 1.55 0.25
C THR A 63 -13.25 0.80 -0.03
N VAL A 64 -13.17 -0.45 -0.47
CA VAL A 64 -14.34 -1.30 -0.72
C VAL A 64 -15.15 -1.52 0.56
N SER A 65 -14.48 -1.81 1.68
CA SER A 65 -15.15 -1.99 2.98
C SER A 65 -15.87 -0.72 3.43
N ALA A 66 -15.29 0.46 3.19
CA ALA A 66 -15.90 1.74 3.50
C ALA A 66 -17.15 2.00 2.63
N PHE A 67 -17.09 1.71 1.32
CA PHE A 67 -18.25 1.86 0.45
C PHE A 67 -19.42 0.96 0.87
N ILE A 68 -19.16 -0.31 1.21
CA ILE A 68 -20.21 -1.23 1.68
C ILE A 68 -20.85 -0.70 2.97
N PHE A 69 -20.05 -0.14 3.89
CA PHE A 69 -20.58 0.51 5.10
C PHE A 69 -21.51 1.68 4.80
N LEU A 70 -21.16 2.52 3.82
CA LEU A 70 -21.96 3.68 3.43
C LEU A 70 -23.24 3.28 2.68
N THR A 71 -23.19 2.23 1.85
CA THR A 71 -24.34 1.77 1.08
C THR A 71 -25.29 0.86 1.84
N ALA A 72 -24.92 0.37 3.02
CA ALA A 72 -25.71 -0.59 3.79
C ALA A 72 -27.08 -0.03 4.27
N GLN A 73 -27.27 1.29 4.32
CA GLN A 73 -28.56 1.96 4.65
C GLN A 73 -29.28 1.42 5.91
N GLY A 74 -28.54 0.83 6.86
CA GLY A 74 -29.12 0.24 8.07
C GLY A 74 -29.63 -1.20 7.91
N ASN A 75 -29.44 -1.85 6.76
CA ASN A 75 -29.67 -3.29 6.62
C ASN A 75 -28.63 -4.07 7.47
N PRO A 76 -29.05 -4.84 8.48
CA PRO A 76 -28.13 -5.55 9.37
C PRO A 76 -27.22 -6.55 8.64
N GLU A 77 -27.69 -7.14 7.53
CA GLU A 77 -26.90 -8.10 6.75
C GLU A 77 -25.71 -7.45 6.03
N GLU A 78 -25.96 -6.32 5.37
CA GLU A 78 -24.90 -5.55 4.68
C GLU A 78 -23.92 -4.91 5.67
N VAL A 79 -24.39 -4.45 6.83
CA VAL A 79 -23.52 -3.93 7.90
C VAL A 79 -22.63 -5.05 8.46
N ALA A 80 -23.18 -6.25 8.68
CA ALA A 80 -22.40 -7.39 9.14
C ALA A 80 -21.32 -7.77 8.13
N ARG A 81 -21.65 -7.77 6.83
CA ARG A 81 -20.71 -8.01 5.74
C ARG A 81 -19.61 -6.95 5.69
N ALA A 82 -19.96 -5.67 5.80
CA ALA A 82 -19.00 -4.56 5.80
C ALA A 82 -18.02 -4.68 6.99
N ARG A 83 -18.54 -5.01 8.17
CA ARG A 83 -17.74 -5.23 9.38
C ARG A 83 -16.78 -6.40 9.22
N GLN A 84 -17.25 -7.50 8.62
CA GLN A 84 -16.41 -8.67 8.39
C GLN A 84 -15.29 -8.36 7.39
N ALA A 85 -15.60 -7.69 6.28
CA ALA A 85 -14.61 -7.25 5.29
C ALA A 85 -13.56 -6.32 5.92
N PHE A 86 -13.99 -5.38 6.76
CA PHE A 86 -13.09 -4.49 7.49
C PHE A 86 -12.17 -5.24 8.45
N ILE A 87 -12.69 -6.20 9.23
CA ILE A 87 -11.87 -7.01 10.15
C ILE A 87 -10.83 -7.82 9.38
N TRP A 88 -11.19 -8.42 8.25
CA TRP A 88 -10.25 -9.13 7.39
C TRP A 88 -9.19 -8.20 6.79
N GLY A 89 -9.57 -6.97 6.42
CA GLY A 89 -8.63 -5.93 5.98
C GLY A 89 -7.61 -5.58 7.07
N VAL A 90 -8.07 -5.35 8.30
CA VAL A 90 -7.21 -5.08 9.46
C VAL A 90 -6.30 -6.27 9.77
N ALA A 91 -6.83 -7.49 9.75
CA ALA A 91 -6.04 -8.70 9.97
C ALA A 91 -4.91 -8.84 8.93
N GLY A 92 -5.21 -8.58 7.65
CA GLY A 92 -4.21 -8.56 6.58
C GLY A 92 -3.12 -7.51 6.81
N THR A 93 -3.51 -6.30 7.23
CA THR A 93 -2.55 -5.25 7.60
C THR A 93 -1.64 -5.66 8.74
N VAL A 94 -2.16 -6.30 9.79
CA VAL A 94 -1.34 -6.80 10.90
C VAL A 94 -0.31 -7.83 10.42
N VAL A 95 -0.71 -8.75 9.54
CA VAL A 95 0.22 -9.74 8.95
C VAL A 95 1.35 -9.05 8.17
N ILE A 96 1.04 -8.00 7.41
CA ILE A 96 2.04 -7.23 6.66
C ILE A 96 3.05 -6.58 7.60
N PHE A 97 2.60 -6.01 8.72
CA PHE A 97 3.49 -5.43 9.73
C PHE A 97 4.43 -6.48 10.34
N ILE A 98 3.95 -7.70 10.58
CA ILE A 98 4.78 -8.80 11.08
C ILE A 98 5.80 -9.22 10.00
N ALA A 99 5.37 -9.36 8.75
CA ALA A 99 6.24 -9.70 7.64
C ALA A 99 7.39 -8.70 7.46
N TRP A 100 7.17 -7.43 7.78
CA TRP A 100 8.19 -6.39 7.72
C TRP A 100 9.36 -6.60 8.68
N SER A 101 9.19 -7.39 9.75
CA SER A 101 10.28 -7.74 10.68
C SER A 101 11.21 -8.86 10.17
N ILE A 102 10.77 -9.65 9.19
CA ILE A 102 11.52 -10.80 8.68
C ILE A 102 12.90 -10.40 8.09
N PRO A 103 13.02 -9.38 7.24
CA PRO A 103 14.30 -8.99 6.65
C PRO A 103 15.29 -8.50 7.72
N PHE A 104 14.78 -7.84 8.77
CA PHE A 104 15.59 -7.39 9.91
C PHE A 104 16.20 -8.58 10.66
N ILE A 105 15.42 -9.63 10.93
CA ILE A 105 15.91 -10.84 11.60
C ILE A 105 16.94 -11.56 10.74
N ILE A 106 16.74 -11.64 9.43
CA ILE A 106 17.66 -12.30 8.51
C ILE A 106 19.01 -11.57 8.48
N ARG A 107 19.02 -10.24 8.37
CA ARG A 107 20.24 -9.42 8.41
C ARG A 107 21.00 -9.59 9.73
N ASN A 108 20.29 -9.49 10.85
CA ASN A 108 20.88 -9.70 12.18
C ASN A 108 21.44 -11.11 12.40
N THR A 109 20.83 -12.14 11.80
CA THR A 109 21.30 -13.54 11.91
C THR A 109 22.54 -13.78 11.03
N LEU A 110 22.61 -13.12 9.88
CA LEU A 110 23.75 -13.21 8.95
C LEU A 110 24.91 -12.27 9.33
N GLY A 111 24.75 -11.46 10.38
CA GLY A 111 25.80 -10.58 10.90
C GLY A 111 26.15 -9.41 9.98
N VAL A 112 25.21 -9.02 9.11
CA VAL A 112 25.33 -7.92 8.13
C VAL A 112 24.32 -6.81 8.42
#